data_AF-A0A844EGE4-F1
#
_entry.id   AF-A0A844EGE4-F1
#
_cell.length_a   1.000
_cell.length_b   1.000
_cell.length_c   1.000
_cell.angle_alpha   90.00
_cell.angle_beta   90.00
_cell.angle_gamma   90.00
#
_symmetry.space_group_name_H-M   'P 1'
#
loop_
_entity.id
_entity.type
_entity.pdbx_description
1 polymer ?
#
loop_
_entity_poly.entity_id
_entity_poly.type
_entity_poly.pdbx_seq_one_letter_code
_entity_poly.pdbx_strand_id
1 'polypeptide(L)'
;LYLSVNGDQDGRSETVAEFYNEADAYSQSRWTFPKVDKTSMTTVQQLGFSDITRSDVEHKFLESINQQNIDVDVTSGSDLLISQEFTAERQKQLRKIQLRNAQLPIV
;
A
#
# COMPACT_ATOMS: atom_id res chain seq x y z
N LEU A 1 5.07 -1.69 3.17
CA LEU A 1 4.14 -1.74 4.32
C LEU A 1 2.91 -0.93 3.94
N TYR A 2 1.70 -1.44 4.18
CA TYR A 2 0.45 -0.72 3.97
C TYR A 2 -0.40 -0.81 5.24
N LEU A 3 -1.35 0.11 5.41
CA LEU A 3 -2.25 0.15 6.56
C LEU A 3 -3.69 0.37 6.07
N SER A 4 -4.58 -0.57 6.41
CA SER A 4 -6.02 -0.43 6.16
C SER A 4 -6.62 0.53 7.19
N VAL A 5 -6.80 1.81 6.82
CA VAL A 5 -7.28 2.84 7.75
C VAL A 5 -8.79 2.72 7.99
N ASN A 6 -9.59 2.76 6.93
CA ASN A 6 -11.05 2.75 6.97
C ASN A 6 -11.66 2.03 5.75
N GLY A 7 -12.99 2.01 5.66
CA GLY A 7 -13.75 1.37 4.58
C GLY A 7 -13.98 -0.13 4.77
N ASP A 8 -14.41 -0.80 3.70
CA ASP A 8 -14.80 -2.21 3.72
C ASP A 8 -13.58 -3.14 3.59
N GLN A 9 -13.16 -3.75 4.70
CA GLN A 9 -12.07 -4.74 4.71
C GLN A 9 -12.54 -6.14 4.33
N ASP A 10 -13.80 -6.48 4.61
CA ASP A 10 -14.37 -7.77 4.24
C ASP A 10 -14.40 -7.91 2.72
N GLY A 11 -14.89 -6.88 2.01
CA GLY A 11 -14.91 -6.85 0.54
C GLY A 11 -13.51 -6.90 -0.08
N ARG A 12 -12.50 -6.29 0.57
CA ARG A 12 -11.09 -6.42 0.12
C ARG A 12 -10.59 -7.85 0.26
N SER A 13 -10.89 -8.51 1.38
CA SER A 13 -10.53 -9.90 1.60
C SER A 13 -11.25 -10.83 0.61
N GLU A 14 -12.53 -10.59 0.35
CA GLU A 14 -13.32 -11.33 -0.64
C GLU A 14 -12.75 -11.19 -2.05
N THR A 15 -12.45 -9.96 -2.49
CA THR A 15 -11.85 -9.71 -3.81
C THR A 15 -10.55 -10.49 -4.02
N VAL A 16 -9.69 -10.55 -2.99
CA VAL A 16 -8.42 -11.30 -3.07
C VAL A 16 -8.66 -12.81 -3.03
N ALA A 17 -9.63 -13.28 -2.23
CA ALA A 17 -10.01 -14.68 -2.20
C ALA A 17 -10.53 -15.15 -3.56
N GLU A 18 -11.42 -14.38 -4.19
CA GLU A 18 -11.93 -14.61 -5.54
C GLU A 18 -10.80 -14.64 -6.55
N PHE A 19 -9.88 -13.66 -6.50
CA PHE A 19 -8.71 -13.66 -7.37
C PHE A 19 -7.88 -14.95 -7.28
N TYR A 20 -7.63 -15.47 -6.07
CA TYR A 20 -6.90 -16.73 -5.93
C TYR A 20 -7.68 -17.95 -6.42
N ASN A 21 -9.00 -17.96 -6.25
CA ASN A 21 -9.85 -19.03 -6.76
C ASN A 21 -9.87 -19.03 -8.30
N GLU A 22 -10.14 -17.89 -8.93
CA GLU A 22 -10.22 -17.75 -10.38
C GLU A 22 -8.85 -17.98 -11.07
N ALA A 23 -7.76 -17.63 -10.40
CA ALA A 23 -6.40 -17.91 -10.89
C ALA A 23 -5.95 -19.37 -10.66
N ASP A 24 -6.84 -20.23 -10.16
CA ASP A 24 -6.57 -21.64 -9.79
C ASP A 24 -5.31 -21.78 -8.93
N ALA A 25 -5.15 -20.87 -7.97
CA ALA A 25 -3.92 -20.75 -7.19
C ALA A 25 -3.64 -22.01 -6.35
N TYR A 26 -4.68 -22.68 -5.89
CA TYR A 26 -4.58 -23.79 -4.94
C TYR A 26 -4.32 -25.16 -5.57
N SER A 27 -4.42 -25.29 -6.90
CA SER A 27 -4.01 -26.49 -7.63
C SER A 27 -2.52 -26.47 -8.00
N GLN A 28 -1.90 -25.28 -7.99
CA GLN A 28 -0.52 -25.08 -8.43
C GLN A 28 0.47 -25.59 -7.38
N SER A 29 1.54 -26.23 -7.85
CA SER A 29 2.61 -26.76 -6.99
C SER A 29 3.83 -25.84 -6.87
N ARG A 30 3.93 -24.82 -7.74
CA ARG A 30 5.09 -23.93 -7.79
C ARG A 30 5.16 -22.98 -6.60
N TRP A 31 4.02 -22.54 -6.10
CA TRP A 31 3.91 -21.55 -5.02
C TRP A 31 2.82 -21.96 -4.04
N THR A 32 2.98 -21.58 -2.78
CA THR A 32 1.93 -21.75 -1.77
C THR A 32 1.22 -20.42 -1.57
N PHE A 33 0.01 -20.31 -2.09
CA PHE A 33 -0.81 -19.12 -1.95
C PHE A 33 -1.61 -19.14 -0.65
N PRO A 34 -1.84 -17.98 -0.02
CA PRO A 34 -2.60 -17.93 1.22
C PRO A 34 -4.07 -18.26 0.97
N LYS A 35 -4.69 -18.97 1.91
CA LYS A 35 -6.15 -19.01 2.03
C LYS A 35 -6.58 -17.76 2.77
N VAL A 36 -7.32 -16.89 2.09
CA VAL A 36 -7.74 -15.63 2.67
C VAL A 36 -8.85 -15.89 3.68
N ASP A 37 -8.61 -15.49 4.93
CA ASP A 37 -9.61 -15.51 5.99
C ASP A 37 -9.95 -14.05 6.35
N LYS A 38 -11.16 -13.63 6.02
CA LYS A 38 -11.61 -12.26 6.28
C LYS A 38 -11.63 -11.91 7.77
N THR A 39 -11.81 -12.91 8.66
CA THR A 39 -11.83 -12.68 10.11
C THR A 39 -10.46 -12.34 10.68
N SER A 40 -9.39 -12.61 9.91
CA SER A 40 -8.00 -12.30 10.29
C SER A 40 -7.57 -10.87 9.94
N MET A 41 -8.38 -10.11 9.20
CA MET A 41 -8.04 -8.78 8.69
C MET A 41 -9.09 -7.75 9.14
N THR A 42 -8.66 -6.53 9.45
CA THR A 42 -9.56 -5.45 9.88
C THR A 42 -9.00 -4.08 9.49
N THR A 43 -9.78 -3.02 9.68
CA THR A 43 -9.33 -1.64 9.53
C THR A 43 -9.02 -1.01 10.90
N VAL A 44 -8.19 0.04 10.93
CA VAL A 44 -7.99 0.81 12.17
C VAL A 44 -9.30 1.38 12.69
N GLN A 45 -10.21 1.77 11.79
CA GLN A 45 -11.56 2.22 12.15
C GLN A 45 -12.31 1.19 12.99
N GLN A 46 -12.25 -0.08 12.61
CA GLN A 46 -12.91 -1.19 13.31
C GLN A 46 -12.23 -1.57 14.63
N LEU A 47 -10.98 -1.12 14.87
CA LEU A 47 -10.25 -1.33 16.13
C LEU A 47 -10.63 -0.32 17.24
N GLY A 48 -11.67 0.48 17.04
CA GLY A 48 -12.18 1.43 18.05
C GLY A 48 -11.93 2.90 17.73
N PHE A 49 -11.55 3.22 16.49
CA PHE A 49 -11.35 4.59 16.01
C PHE A 49 -12.38 4.93 14.93
N SER A 50 -13.66 4.97 15.29
CA SER A 50 -14.79 5.03 14.35
C SER A 50 -14.73 6.13 13.29
N ASP A 51 -14.16 7.29 13.64
CA ASP A 51 -14.10 8.48 12.79
C ASP A 51 -12.72 8.69 12.14
N ILE A 52 -11.83 7.69 12.20
CA ILE A 52 -10.46 7.84 11.70
C ILE A 52 -10.41 8.04 10.19
N THR A 53 -9.68 9.08 9.79
CA THR A 53 -9.40 9.42 8.41
C THR A 53 -7.95 9.14 8.04
N ARG A 54 -7.63 9.19 6.74
CA ARG A 54 -6.24 9.10 6.27
C ARG A 54 -5.39 10.24 6.85
N SER A 55 -5.95 11.45 6.92
CA SER A 55 -5.25 12.62 7.46
C SER A 55 -4.95 12.48 8.95
N ASP A 56 -5.82 11.85 9.74
CA ASP A 56 -5.55 11.57 11.15
C ASP A 56 -4.37 10.62 11.32
N VAL A 57 -4.27 9.60 10.46
CA VAL A 57 -3.14 8.66 10.44
C VAL A 57 -1.84 9.36 10.04
N GLU A 58 -1.87 10.20 9.00
CA GLU A 58 -0.72 11.01 8.56
C GLU A 58 -0.23 11.91 9.71
N HIS A 59 -1.14 12.60 10.41
CA HIS A 59 -0.81 13.45 11.54
C HIS A 59 -0.20 12.66 12.70
N LYS A 60 -0.82 11.54 13.11
CA LYS A 60 -0.31 10.68 14.18
C LYS A 60 1.06 10.08 13.87
N PHE A 61 1.31 9.77 12.60
CA PHE A 61 2.63 9.31 12.17
C PHE A 61 3.68 10.40 12.37
N LEU A 62 3.42 11.63 11.91
CA LEU A 62 4.36 12.75 12.09
C LEU A 62 4.57 13.09 13.57
N GLU A 63 3.51 13.10 14.37
CA GLU A 63 3.59 13.31 15.82
C GLU A 63 4.51 12.27 16.49
N SER A 64 4.33 10.99 16.14
CA SER A 64 5.17 9.89 16.66
C SER A 64 6.65 10.06 16.30
N ILE A 65 6.95 10.50 15.07
CA ILE A 65 8.34 10.75 14.63
C ILE A 65 8.95 11.95 15.39
N ASN A 66 8.20 13.04 15.54
CA ASN A 66 8.68 14.23 16.27
C ASN A 66 8.98 13.93 17.74
N GLN A 67 8.22 13.02 18.37
CA GLN A 67 8.48 12.57 19.75
C GLN A 67 9.81 11.80 19.90
N GLN A 68 10.37 11.28 18.82
CA GLN A 68 11.66 10.55 18.82
C GLN A 68 12.87 11.49 18.67
N ASN A 69 12.69 12.81 18.71
CA ASN A 69 13.74 13.81 18.42
C ASN A 69 14.38 13.63 17.02
N ILE A 70 13.61 13.11 16.07
CA ILE A 70 14.01 13.04 14.67
C ILE A 70 13.55 14.34 14.01
N ASP A 71 14.48 15.13 13.50
CA ASP A 71 14.15 16.32 12.72
C ASP A 71 13.72 15.92 11.32
N VAL A 72 12.51 16.33 10.92
CA VAL A 72 11.91 15.99 9.63
C VAL A 72 11.73 17.28 8.84
N ASP A 73 12.42 17.38 7.72
CA ASP A 73 12.21 18.46 6.78
C ASP A 73 10.86 18.30 6.05
N VAL A 74 9.89 19.08 6.48
CA VAL A 74 8.54 19.14 5.88
C VAL A 74 8.40 20.27 4.85
N THR A 75 9.48 21.00 4.56
CA THR A 75 9.45 22.26 3.79
C THR A 75 10.10 22.14 2.42
N SER A 76 11.22 21.44 2.29
CA SER A 76 11.93 21.30 1.01
C SER A 76 11.30 20.29 0.06
N GLY A 77 10.34 19.50 0.55
CA GLY A 77 9.74 18.40 -0.22
C GLY A 77 9.13 18.85 -1.55
N SER A 78 8.44 19.98 -1.59
CA SER A 78 7.86 20.52 -2.83
C SER A 78 8.94 20.87 -3.87
N ASP A 79 10.03 21.48 -3.42
CA ASP A 79 11.14 21.92 -4.28
C ASP A 79 11.89 20.70 -4.84
N LEU A 80 12.09 19.68 -4.01
CA LEU A 80 12.66 18.41 -4.44
C LEU A 80 11.78 17.75 -5.51
N LEU A 81 10.46 17.69 -5.31
CA LEU A 81 9.53 17.02 -6.24
C LEU A 81 9.48 17.68 -7.63
N ILE A 82 9.80 18.96 -7.74
CA ILE A 82 9.88 19.68 -9.03
C ILE A 82 11.31 19.79 -9.57
N SER A 83 12.31 19.35 -8.81
CA SER A 83 13.70 19.39 -9.24
C SER A 83 13.93 18.55 -10.49
N GLN A 84 14.92 18.97 -11.31
CA GLN A 84 15.29 18.25 -12.52
C GLN A 84 15.83 16.86 -12.18
N GLU A 85 16.62 16.73 -11.11
CA GLU A 85 17.18 15.47 -10.66
C GLU A 85 16.08 14.46 -10.29
N PHE A 86 15.14 14.86 -9.43
CA PHE A 86 14.02 14.00 -9.04
C PHE A 86 13.16 13.62 -10.25
N THR A 87 12.85 14.58 -11.12
CA THR A 87 12.02 14.33 -12.30
C THR A 87 12.67 13.34 -13.27
N ALA A 88 13.98 13.47 -13.51
CA ALA A 88 14.74 12.58 -14.38
C ALA A 88 14.79 11.16 -13.80
N GLU A 89 15.09 11.01 -12.50
CA GLU A 89 15.14 9.69 -11.87
C GLU A 89 13.75 9.05 -11.79
N ARG A 90 12.69 9.83 -11.48
CA ARG A 90 11.30 9.37 -11.51
C ARG A 90 10.92 8.83 -12.89
N GLN A 91 11.22 9.57 -13.96
CA GLN A 91 10.91 9.15 -15.33
C GLN A 91 11.62 7.84 -15.70
N LYS A 92 12.92 7.75 -15.39
CA LYS A 92 13.72 6.56 -15.62
C LYS A 92 13.18 5.34 -14.88
N GLN A 93 12.83 5.48 -13.59
CA GLN A 93 12.30 4.37 -12.79
C GLN A 93 10.88 4.00 -13.21
N LEU A 94 10.02 4.97 -13.51
CA LEU A 94 8.68 4.71 -14.04
C LEU A 94 8.75 3.93 -15.37
N ARG A 95 9.66 4.32 -16.27
CA ARG A 95 9.85 3.61 -17.54
C ARG A 95 10.27 2.16 -17.32
N LYS A 96 11.16 1.88 -16.35
CA LYS A 96 11.56 0.51 -15.99
C LYS A 96 10.37 -0.31 -15.47
N ILE A 97 9.55 0.28 -14.59
CA ILE A 97 8.35 -0.39 -14.04
C ILE A 97 7.36 -0.72 -15.16
N GLN A 98 7.08 0.25 -16.04
CA GLN A 98 6.18 0.06 -17.18
C GLN A 98 6.67 -1.05 -18.13
N LEU A 99 7.96 -1.06 -18.47
CA LEU A 99 8.55 -2.09 -19.32
C LEU A 99 8.47 -3.47 -18.70
N ARG A 100 8.74 -3.59 -17.39
CA ARG A 100 8.63 -4.87 -16.67
C ARG A 100 7.20 -5.35 -16.58
N ASN A 101 6.25 -4.45 -16.26
CA ASN A 101 4.83 -4.79 -16.22
C ASN A 101 4.31 -5.23 -17.60
N ALA A 102 4.77 -4.62 -18.69
CA ALA A 102 4.40 -5.03 -20.04
C ALA A 102 5.00 -6.39 -20.47
N GLN A 103 6.03 -6.88 -19.76
CA GLN A 103 6.61 -8.21 -19.97
C GLN A 103 5.95 -9.28 -19.10
N LEU A 104 5.10 -8.91 -18.14
CA LEU A 104 4.35 -9.88 -17.36
C LEU A 104 3.35 -10.59 -18.30
N PRO A 105 3.16 -11.92 -18.15
CA PRO A 105 2.16 -12.63 -18.94
C PRO A 105 0.78 -11.99 -18.75
N ILE A 106 0.08 -11.74 -19.86
CA ILE A 106 -1.35 -11.46 -19.83
C ILE A 106 -2.01 -12.83 -19.68
N VAL A 107 -2.55 -13.10 -18.51
CA VAL A 107 -3.28 -14.33 -18.18
C VAL A 107 -4.75 -14.14 -18.48
#